data_AF-A0A1U8JHA7-F1
#
_entry.id   AF-A0A1U8JHA7-F1
#
_cell.length_a   1.000
_cell.length_b   1.000
_cell.length_c   1.000
_cell.angle_alpha   90.00
_cell.angle_beta   90.00
_cell.angle_gamma   90.00
#
_symmetry.space_group_name_H-M   'P 1'
#
loop_
_entity.id
_entity.type
_entity.pdbx_description
1 polymer ?
#
loop_
_entity_poly.entity_id
_entity_poly.type
_entity_poly.pdbx_seq_one_letter_code
_entity_poly.pdbx_strand_id
1 'polypeptide(L)'
;MADKPSRALILYGDGLARFIHPSHAHLHSLASTANCGFLSLPNAPPSESEDDRTVREFAVLVDAFETLNKNGQFSSEFRFMGMKAAILSNNSGLKSFGEKLGFNEGKVTESNQFDLVILHIGSGENLNANSGNDVEFLNALLGAIMSIAKPGTEIRSRLLLSLVMSYGSVSKADELGLSILSTKYEKNPNLSALFPNQSYTMRGESQRNDVRQYGPMLFAQYQYAVTRKDMVETFSFEEFKECSGNLTIPADRLLHEIAFKLWKAPKYGA
;
A
#
# COMPACT_ATOMS: atom_id res chain seq x y z
N MET A 1 10.97 -13.29 -24.26
CA MET A 1 10.30 -13.37 -22.94
C MET A 1 10.04 -11.95 -22.49
N ALA A 2 8.82 -11.59 -22.08
CA ALA A 2 8.56 -10.23 -21.59
C ALA A 2 9.53 -9.92 -20.45
N ASP A 3 10.22 -8.78 -20.53
CA ASP A 3 11.08 -8.28 -19.45
C ASP A 3 10.24 -8.22 -18.17
N LYS A 4 10.70 -8.94 -17.14
CA LYS A 4 10.02 -9.03 -15.84
C LYS A 4 10.37 -7.80 -15.01
N PRO A 5 9.45 -7.32 -14.13
CA PRO A 5 9.81 -6.32 -13.16
C PRO A 5 10.98 -6.81 -12.31
N SER A 6 11.99 -5.96 -12.16
CA SER A 6 13.19 -6.23 -11.35
C SER A 6 13.36 -5.25 -10.20
N ARG A 7 12.52 -4.20 -10.16
CA ARG A 7 12.53 -3.13 -9.17
C ARG A 7 11.11 -2.75 -8.79
N ALA A 8 10.86 -2.53 -7.50
CA ALA A 8 9.58 -2.03 -7.00
C ALA A 8 9.72 -0.65 -6.37
N LEU A 9 8.76 0.22 -6.65
CA LEU A 9 8.57 1.50 -6.00
C LEU A 9 7.19 1.52 -5.37
N ILE A 10 7.13 1.75 -4.06
CA ILE A 10 5.88 2.02 -3.34
C ILE A 10 5.85 3.50 -3.01
N LEU A 11 4.85 4.21 -3.53
CA LEU A 11 4.48 5.54 -3.06
C LEU A 11 3.43 5.34 -1.96
N TYR A 12 3.76 5.74 -0.73
CA TYR A 12 2.87 5.61 0.41
C TYR A 12 2.43 7.00 0.89
N GLY A 13 1.20 7.38 0.54
CA GLY A 13 0.54 8.60 0.99
C GLY A 13 -0.20 8.37 2.31
N ASP A 14 0.46 8.70 3.41
CA ASP A 14 -0.08 8.52 4.76
C ASP A 14 -1.04 9.66 5.14
N GLY A 15 -2.31 9.33 5.35
CA GLY A 15 -3.36 10.30 5.62
C GLY A 15 -3.82 11.10 4.40
N LEU A 16 -3.31 10.79 3.20
CA LEU A 16 -3.53 11.62 2.01
C LEU A 16 -4.77 11.24 1.20
N ALA A 17 -5.40 10.08 1.45
CA ALA A 17 -6.54 9.61 0.65
C ALA A 17 -7.74 10.58 0.68
N ARG A 18 -7.94 11.28 1.81
CA ARG A 18 -9.02 12.26 2.00
C ARG A 18 -8.86 13.56 1.21
N PHE A 19 -7.67 13.83 0.67
CA PHE A 19 -7.38 15.06 -0.07
C PHE A 19 -7.41 14.88 -1.58
N ILE A 20 -7.80 13.71 -2.07
CA ILE A 20 -7.85 13.43 -3.51
C ILE A 20 -9.04 14.19 -4.12
N HIS A 21 -8.75 14.94 -5.19
CA HIS A 21 -9.71 15.74 -5.93
C HIS A 21 -9.72 15.36 -7.41
N PRO A 22 -10.83 15.65 -8.14
CA PRO A 22 -10.94 15.43 -9.58
C PRO A 22 -9.83 16.09 -10.43
N SER A 23 -9.16 17.12 -9.89
CA SER A 23 -8.02 17.79 -10.54
C SER A 23 -6.73 16.97 -10.53
N HIS A 24 -6.62 15.92 -9.71
CA HIS A 24 -5.44 15.05 -9.63
C HIS A 24 -5.38 14.04 -10.78
N ALA A 25 -5.22 14.57 -12.00
CA ALA A 25 -5.29 13.82 -13.23
C ALA A 25 -4.33 12.62 -13.29
N HIS A 26 -3.15 12.70 -12.67
CA HIS A 26 -2.18 11.60 -12.70
C HIS A 26 -2.57 10.46 -11.76
N LEU A 27 -3.18 10.76 -10.60
CA LEU A 27 -3.76 9.74 -9.72
C LEU A 27 -4.85 8.96 -10.45
N HIS A 28 -5.77 9.67 -11.09
CA HIS A 28 -6.87 9.06 -11.83
C HIS A 28 -6.38 8.29 -13.07
N SER A 29 -5.41 8.85 -13.80
CA SER A 29 -4.79 8.16 -14.93
C SER A 29 -4.09 6.86 -14.52
N LEU A 30 -3.40 6.84 -13.37
CA LEU A 30 -2.85 5.60 -12.82
C LEU A 30 -3.97 4.60 -12.53
N ALA A 31 -5.03 5.01 -11.82
CA ALA A 31 -6.16 4.14 -11.49
C ALA A 31 -6.76 3.46 -12.75
N SER A 32 -6.97 4.22 -13.83
CA SER A 32 -7.47 3.72 -15.12
C SER A 32 -6.62 2.68 -15.84
N THR A 33 -5.38 2.48 -15.39
CA THR A 33 -4.44 1.55 -16.02
C THR A 33 -3.84 0.53 -15.06
N ALA A 34 -4.11 0.69 -13.77
CA ALA A 34 -3.60 -0.15 -12.70
C ALA A 34 -4.62 -1.20 -12.28
N ASN A 35 -4.14 -2.18 -11.51
CA ASN A 35 -4.98 -3.06 -10.72
C ASN A 35 -5.25 -2.37 -9.37
N CYS A 36 -6.50 -2.01 -9.13
CA CYS A 36 -6.95 -1.22 -8.00
C CYS A 36 -7.66 -2.11 -6.96
N GLY A 37 -7.68 -1.65 -5.71
CA GLY A 37 -8.30 -2.38 -4.62
C GLY A 37 -8.04 -1.74 -3.28
N PHE A 38 -8.18 -2.54 -2.24
CA PHE A 38 -8.12 -2.09 -0.86
C PHE A 38 -7.11 -2.91 -0.08
N LEU A 39 -6.33 -2.26 0.79
CA LEU A 39 -5.57 -2.94 1.83
C LEU A 39 -6.34 -2.81 3.14
N SER A 40 -6.67 -3.94 3.76
CA SER A 40 -7.29 -3.92 5.08
C SER A 40 -6.25 -3.81 6.18
N LEU A 41 -6.63 -3.06 7.21
CA LEU A 41 -5.80 -2.81 8.39
C LEU A 41 -6.42 -3.49 9.60
N PRO A 42 -5.61 -3.79 10.64
CA PRO A 42 -6.16 -4.17 11.92
C PRO A 42 -6.89 -2.99 12.59
N ASN A 43 -7.74 -3.28 13.57
CA ASN A 43 -8.39 -2.25 14.38
C ASN A 43 -7.33 -1.35 15.07
N ALA A 44 -7.54 -0.04 14.99
CA ALA A 44 -6.67 0.92 15.66
C ALA A 44 -6.90 0.88 17.19
N PRO A 45 -5.85 1.12 18.01
CA PRO A 45 -6.02 1.32 19.43
C PRO A 45 -6.97 2.49 19.74
N PRO A 46 -7.71 2.47 20.86
CA PRO A 46 -8.67 3.53 21.22
C PRO A 46 -8.05 4.91 21.40
N SER A 47 -6.77 4.95 21.77
CA SER A 47 -5.96 6.16 21.94
C SER A 47 -4.59 5.90 21.33
N GLU A 48 -4.38 6.45 20.14
CA GLU A 48 -3.12 6.37 19.40
C GLU A 48 -2.80 7.77 18.89
N SER A 49 -1.53 8.18 18.94
CA SER A 49 -1.10 9.43 18.34
C SER A 49 -0.99 9.30 16.81
N GLU A 50 -0.96 10.42 16.09
CA GLU A 50 -0.71 10.40 14.63
C GLU A 50 0.60 9.70 14.27
N ASP A 51 1.65 9.93 15.08
CA ASP A 51 2.98 9.35 14.86
C ASP A 51 2.99 7.83 15.12
N ASP A 52 2.36 7.40 16.22
CA ASP A 52 2.20 5.97 16.53
C ASP A 52 1.40 5.27 15.42
N ARG A 53 0.33 5.91 14.91
CA ARG A 53 -0.46 5.40 13.79
C ARG A 53 0.40 5.25 12.54
N THR A 54 1.18 6.27 12.18
CA THR A 54 2.10 6.25 11.03
C THR A 54 3.02 5.03 11.11
N VAL A 55 3.68 4.83 12.25
CA VAL A 55 4.61 3.71 12.48
C VAL A 55 3.87 2.37 12.46
N ARG A 56 2.70 2.27 13.10
CA ARG A 56 1.90 1.05 13.15
C ARG A 56 1.38 0.64 11.79
N GLU A 57 0.74 1.54 11.05
CA GLU A 57 0.20 1.26 9.72
C GLU A 57 1.31 0.85 8.75
N PHE A 58 2.46 1.51 8.82
CA PHE A 58 3.64 1.09 8.08
C PHE A 58 4.13 -0.29 8.52
N ALA A 59 4.21 -0.57 9.83
CA ALA A 59 4.59 -1.88 10.34
C ALA A 59 3.67 -2.99 9.83
N VAL A 60 2.37 -2.72 9.68
CA VAL A 60 1.45 -3.66 9.03
C VAL A 60 1.80 -3.83 7.55
N LEU A 61 1.95 -2.74 6.79
CA LEU A 61 2.28 -2.78 5.36
C LEU A 61 3.53 -3.60 5.04
N VAL A 62 4.52 -3.60 5.94
CA VAL A 62 5.79 -4.29 5.77
C VAL A 62 5.90 -5.63 6.51
N ASP A 63 4.76 -6.16 6.99
CA ASP A 63 4.69 -7.44 7.71
C ASP A 63 5.62 -7.48 8.95
N ALA A 64 5.62 -6.39 9.71
CA ALA A 64 6.47 -6.17 10.88
C ALA A 64 5.68 -5.73 12.13
N PHE A 65 4.35 -5.82 12.12
CA PHE A 65 3.52 -5.40 13.26
C PHE A 65 3.85 -6.16 14.54
N GLU A 66 4.17 -7.45 14.48
CA GLU A 66 4.66 -8.19 15.65
C GLU A 66 5.99 -7.67 16.18
N THR A 67 6.86 -7.15 15.30
CA THR A 67 8.17 -6.58 15.67
C THR A 67 8.00 -5.33 16.51
N LEU A 68 7.02 -4.50 16.14
CA LEU A 68 6.65 -3.31 16.89
C LEU A 68 6.23 -3.67 18.33
N ASN A 69 5.44 -4.74 18.49
CA ASN A 69 4.91 -5.18 19.79
C ASN A 69 5.95 -5.88 20.69
N LYS A 70 7.04 -6.41 20.14
CA LYS A 70 8.06 -7.21 20.87
C LYS A 70 9.33 -6.42 21.23
N ASN A 71 9.30 -5.09 21.22
CA ASN A 71 10.45 -4.21 21.54
C ASN A 71 11.75 -4.53 20.78
N GLY A 72 11.65 -5.05 19.54
CA GLY A 72 12.78 -5.10 18.62
C GLY A 72 13.83 -6.21 18.81
N GLN A 73 13.56 -7.29 19.56
CA GLN A 73 14.43 -8.48 19.49
C GLN A 73 14.22 -9.22 18.15
N PHE A 74 15.15 -9.07 17.19
CA PHE A 74 15.00 -9.67 15.85
C PHE A 74 16.28 -10.22 15.23
N SER A 75 16.13 -11.33 14.50
CA SER A 75 17.11 -11.90 13.57
C SER A 75 16.88 -11.35 12.17
N SER A 76 17.94 -10.90 11.49
CA SER A 76 17.91 -10.03 10.31
C SER A 76 17.95 -10.75 8.95
N GLU A 77 18.18 -12.06 8.90
CA GLU A 77 18.72 -12.70 7.69
C GLU A 77 17.72 -13.00 6.56
N PHE A 78 16.40 -12.88 6.78
CA PHE A 78 15.37 -13.21 5.78
C PHE A 78 14.30 -12.12 5.55
N ARG A 79 14.53 -10.90 6.05
CA ARG A 79 13.53 -9.83 5.97
C ARG A 79 13.30 -9.39 4.51
N PHE A 80 12.07 -8.95 4.22
CA PHE A 80 11.62 -8.55 2.88
C PHE A 80 11.84 -9.62 1.81
N MET A 81 11.84 -10.90 2.18
CA MET A 81 12.08 -12.01 1.25
C MET A 81 13.41 -11.86 0.48
N GLY A 82 14.45 -11.39 1.16
CA GLY A 82 15.78 -11.20 0.59
C GLY A 82 15.92 -9.99 -0.35
N MET A 83 14.91 -9.12 -0.43
CA MET A 83 14.98 -7.86 -1.16
C MET A 83 15.87 -6.85 -0.44
N LYS A 84 16.77 -6.18 -1.17
CA LYS A 84 17.43 -4.97 -0.66
C LYS A 84 16.43 -3.82 -0.68
N ALA A 85 16.06 -3.32 0.51
CA ALA A 85 15.00 -2.33 0.65
C ALA A 85 15.51 -0.99 1.19
N ALA A 86 14.94 0.11 0.70
CA ALA A 86 15.18 1.46 1.21
C ALA A 86 13.86 2.16 1.53
N ILE A 87 13.89 3.05 2.52
CA ILE A 87 12.78 3.93 2.87
C ILE A 87 13.23 5.39 2.81
N LEU A 88 12.39 6.22 2.22
CA LEU A 88 12.52 7.68 2.20
C LEU A 88 11.29 8.25 2.91
N SER A 89 11.51 8.98 4.00
CA SER A 89 10.46 9.62 4.79
C SER A 89 11.00 10.91 5.39
N ASN A 90 10.11 11.79 5.83
CA ASN A 90 10.46 12.92 6.72
C ASN A 90 10.02 12.67 8.17
N ASN A 91 9.23 11.64 8.44
CA ASN A 91 8.77 11.26 9.78
C ASN A 91 9.91 10.56 10.55
N SER A 92 10.24 11.09 11.73
CA SER A 92 11.38 10.64 12.55
C SER A 92 11.13 9.25 13.17
N GLY A 93 9.91 8.98 13.63
CA GLY A 93 9.50 7.68 14.17
C GLY A 93 9.61 6.59 13.11
N LEU A 94 9.14 6.88 11.89
CA LEU A 94 9.17 5.96 10.76
C LEU A 94 10.60 5.68 10.29
N LYS A 95 11.48 6.68 10.29
CA LYS A 95 12.92 6.50 10.03
C LYS A 95 13.55 5.55 11.03
N SER A 96 13.44 5.87 12.32
CA SER A 96 14.02 5.04 13.39
C SER A 96 13.48 3.61 13.36
N PHE A 97 12.19 3.44 13.07
CA PHE A 97 11.60 2.12 12.92
C PHE A 97 12.10 1.40 11.66
N GLY A 98 12.20 2.10 10.52
CA GLY A 98 12.74 1.57 9.28
C GLY A 98 14.18 1.07 9.42
N GLU A 99 15.05 1.80 10.11
CA GLU A 99 16.43 1.39 10.39
C GLU A 99 16.48 0.10 11.23
N LYS A 100 15.64 -0.01 12.28
CA LYS A 100 15.49 -1.25 13.07
C LYS A 100 14.96 -2.40 12.21
N LEU A 101 14.15 -2.07 11.19
CA LEU A 101 13.71 -3.02 10.20
C LEU A 101 14.79 -3.39 9.16
N GLY A 102 15.93 -2.72 9.12
CA GLY A 102 16.98 -2.98 8.14
C GLY A 102 16.71 -2.36 6.77
N PHE A 103 15.84 -1.34 6.70
CA PHE A 103 15.80 -0.45 5.54
C PHE A 103 17.02 0.46 5.56
N ASN A 104 17.61 0.69 4.39
CA ASN A 104 18.65 1.72 4.26
C ASN A 104 17.99 3.11 4.22
N GLU A 105 18.39 4.00 5.13
CA GLU A 105 17.91 5.38 5.16
C GLU A 105 18.71 6.30 4.21
N GLY A 106 18.02 7.24 3.57
CA GLY A 106 18.53 8.61 3.41
C GLY A 106 19.47 8.92 2.25
N LYS A 107 20.04 7.93 1.53
CA LYS A 107 20.72 8.18 0.26
C LYS A 107 20.49 7.02 -0.70
N VAL A 108 19.43 7.11 -1.50
CA VAL A 108 19.40 6.40 -2.78
C VAL A 108 20.49 7.06 -3.65
N THR A 109 21.72 6.57 -3.52
CA THR A 109 22.80 6.91 -4.44
C THR A 109 22.42 6.38 -5.83
N GLU A 110 23.01 6.94 -6.89
CA GLU A 110 22.77 6.51 -8.28
C GLU A 110 23.13 5.02 -8.56
N SER A 111 23.65 4.31 -7.56
CA SER A 111 23.84 2.87 -7.66
C SER A 111 22.49 2.14 -7.59
N ASN A 112 22.22 1.28 -8.59
CA ASN A 112 21.03 0.41 -8.73
C ASN A 112 20.91 -0.68 -7.63
N GLN A 113 21.14 -0.31 -6.37
CA GLN A 113 21.40 -1.22 -5.26
C GLN A 113 20.14 -1.80 -4.60
N PHE A 114 18.98 -1.18 -4.78
CA PHE A 114 17.74 -1.58 -4.13
C PHE A 114 16.82 -2.37 -5.06
N ASP A 115 16.22 -3.42 -4.54
CA ASP A 115 15.12 -4.14 -5.20
C ASP A 115 13.77 -3.47 -4.90
N LEU A 116 13.63 -2.86 -3.72
CA LEU A 116 12.42 -2.20 -3.23
C LEU A 116 12.76 -0.81 -2.67
N VAL A 117 12.03 0.22 -3.10
CA VAL A 117 12.07 1.55 -2.49
C VAL A 117 10.66 1.93 -2.04
N ILE A 118 10.53 2.40 -0.80
CA ILE A 118 9.29 2.96 -0.27
C ILE A 118 9.51 4.46 -0.05
N LEU A 119 8.72 5.29 -0.73
CA LEU A 119 8.65 6.72 -0.48
C LEU A 119 7.38 7.02 0.32
N HIS A 120 7.57 7.39 1.58
CA HIS A 120 6.50 7.84 2.46
C HIS A 120 6.34 9.35 2.34
N ILE A 121 5.10 9.79 2.10
CA ILE A 121 4.68 11.19 1.98
C ILE A 121 3.46 11.36 2.88
N GLY A 122 3.46 12.40 3.71
CA GLY A 122 2.40 12.68 4.67
C GLY A 122 2.79 12.41 6.12
N SER A 123 1.85 12.71 7.02
CA SER A 123 1.93 12.61 8.49
C SER A 123 3.30 12.97 9.12
N GLY A 124 3.60 14.27 9.16
CA GLY A 124 4.71 14.85 9.93
C GLY A 124 4.33 16.19 10.58
N GLU A 125 4.25 16.19 11.91
CA GLU A 125 4.34 17.25 12.97
C GLU A 125 3.75 18.67 12.79
N ASN A 126 3.37 19.13 11.60
CA ASN A 126 2.77 20.44 11.41
C ASN A 126 1.32 20.29 10.97
N LEU A 127 0.42 20.27 11.95
CA LEU A 127 -1.04 20.46 11.76
C LEU A 127 -1.38 21.79 11.04
N ASN A 128 -0.38 22.65 10.79
CA ASN A 128 -0.45 23.92 10.07
C ASN A 128 0.18 23.90 8.66
N ALA A 129 0.75 22.77 8.21
CA ALA A 129 1.34 22.65 6.87
C ALA A 129 0.36 21.95 5.92
N ASN A 130 0.08 22.60 4.79
CA ASN A 130 -0.91 22.23 3.78
C ASN A 130 -0.79 20.77 3.30
N SER A 131 -1.56 19.84 3.88
CA SER A 131 -1.70 18.47 3.38
C SER A 131 -2.15 18.40 1.91
N GLY A 132 -2.82 19.46 1.42
CA GLY A 132 -3.08 19.68 0.00
C GLY A 132 -1.80 19.72 -0.85
N ASN A 133 -0.72 20.32 -0.35
CA ASN A 133 0.55 20.37 -1.07
C ASN A 133 1.19 18.98 -1.22
N ASP A 134 1.01 18.09 -0.24
CA ASP A 134 1.58 16.74 -0.29
C ASP A 134 0.89 15.87 -1.34
N VAL A 135 -0.45 15.95 -1.45
CA VAL A 135 -1.18 15.24 -2.51
C VAL A 135 -0.88 15.82 -3.89
N GLU A 136 -0.71 17.14 -4.01
CA GLU A 136 -0.27 17.77 -5.27
C GLU A 136 1.14 17.33 -5.65
N PHE A 137 2.06 17.27 -4.68
CA PHE A 137 3.42 16.75 -4.88
C PHE A 137 3.39 15.29 -5.34
N LEU A 138 2.59 14.44 -4.69
CA LEU A 138 2.45 13.03 -5.06
C LEU A 138 1.87 12.89 -6.47
N ASN A 139 0.82 13.66 -6.80
CA ASN A 139 0.22 13.68 -8.13
C ASN A 139 1.25 14.11 -9.20
N ALA A 140 2.03 15.17 -8.95
CA ALA A 140 3.08 15.62 -9.85
C ALA A 140 4.22 14.59 -10.01
N LEU A 141 4.67 13.98 -8.91
CA LEU A 141 5.68 12.93 -8.89
C LEU A 141 5.23 11.71 -9.70
N LEU A 142 3.97 11.30 -9.53
CA LEU A 142 3.38 10.21 -10.29
C LEU A 142 3.36 10.53 -11.78
N GLY A 143 2.97 11.74 -12.16
CA GLY A 143 3.05 12.22 -13.54
C GLY A 143 4.47 12.13 -14.11
N ALA A 144 5.48 12.55 -13.33
CA ALA A 144 6.89 12.46 -13.72
C ALA A 144 7.34 10.99 -13.92
N ILE A 145 7.04 10.10 -12.97
CA ILE A 145 7.36 8.67 -13.07
C ILE A 145 6.70 8.04 -14.31
N MET A 146 5.41 8.30 -14.53
CA MET A 146 4.67 7.78 -15.69
C MET A 146 5.23 8.34 -17.01
N SER A 147 5.72 9.58 -17.02
CA SER A 147 6.35 10.18 -18.20
C SER A 147 7.69 9.53 -18.58
N ILE A 148 8.42 8.98 -17.60
CA ILE A 148 9.68 8.25 -17.79
C ILE A 148 9.40 6.76 -18.11
N ALA A 149 8.43 6.16 -17.44
CA ALA A 149 7.99 4.78 -17.63
C ALA A 149 6.97 4.62 -18.79
N LYS A 150 7.21 5.33 -19.91
CA LYS A 150 6.36 5.28 -21.10
C LYS A 150 6.30 3.90 -21.76
N PRO A 151 5.21 3.58 -22.47
CA PRO A 151 5.13 2.39 -23.31
C PRO A 151 6.37 2.21 -24.20
N GLY A 152 6.99 1.02 -24.13
CA GLY A 152 8.16 0.68 -24.93
C GLY A 152 9.50 1.02 -24.30
N THR A 153 9.56 1.65 -23.12
CA THR A 153 10.82 1.88 -22.41
C THR A 153 11.24 0.68 -21.57
N GLU A 154 12.55 0.49 -21.41
CA GLU A 154 13.13 -0.52 -20.51
C GLU A 154 12.76 -0.27 -19.04
N ILE A 155 12.56 1.00 -18.66
CA ILE A 155 12.10 1.39 -17.32
C ILE A 155 10.70 0.82 -17.08
N ARG A 156 9.79 0.94 -18.06
CA ARG A 156 8.41 0.45 -17.92
C ARG A 156 8.37 -1.05 -17.68
N SER A 157 9.21 -1.83 -18.36
CA SER A 157 9.18 -3.29 -18.21
C SER A 157 9.81 -3.78 -16.91
N ARG A 158 10.68 -2.97 -16.29
CA ARG A 158 11.41 -3.33 -15.07
C ARG A 158 10.83 -2.76 -13.77
N LEU A 159 9.94 -1.77 -13.86
CA LEU A 159 9.34 -1.12 -12.71
C LEU A 159 7.98 -1.73 -12.35
N LEU A 160 7.85 -2.18 -11.10
CA LEU A 160 6.57 -2.41 -10.43
C LEU A 160 6.23 -1.17 -9.59
N LEU A 161 5.26 -0.38 -10.03
CA LEU A 161 4.82 0.81 -9.30
C LEU A 161 3.58 0.49 -8.48
N SER A 162 3.64 0.75 -7.18
CA SER A 162 2.49 0.63 -6.27
C SER A 162 2.22 1.98 -5.63
N LEU A 163 0.95 2.38 -5.60
CA LEU A 163 0.46 3.54 -4.86
C LEU A 163 -0.45 3.06 -3.75
N VAL A 164 -0.13 3.43 -2.50
CA VAL A 164 -0.91 3.16 -1.31
C VAL A 164 -1.31 4.49 -0.69
N MET A 165 -2.60 4.73 -0.47
CA MET A 165 -3.11 5.95 0.15
C MET A 165 -3.91 5.58 1.40
N SER A 166 -3.42 5.97 2.58
CA SER A 166 -4.15 5.82 3.84
C SER A 166 -5.07 7.01 4.08
N TYR A 167 -6.18 6.77 4.77
CA TYR A 167 -7.03 7.84 5.27
C TYR A 167 -6.46 8.50 6.52
N GLY A 168 -5.49 7.90 7.21
CA GLY A 168 -4.97 8.42 8.47
C GLY A 168 -5.94 8.19 9.62
N SER A 169 -6.14 9.18 10.49
CA SER A 169 -7.03 9.02 11.64
C SER A 169 -8.48 9.10 11.21
N VAL A 170 -9.12 7.94 11.19
CA VAL A 170 -10.51 7.73 10.80
C VAL A 170 -11.38 7.72 12.06
N SER A 171 -12.33 8.64 12.14
CA SER A 171 -13.29 8.76 13.24
C SER A 171 -14.49 7.85 13.03
N LYS A 172 -15.32 7.66 14.07
CA LYS A 172 -16.59 6.91 13.92
C LYS A 172 -17.56 7.57 12.93
N ALA A 173 -17.46 8.87 12.69
CA ALA A 173 -18.30 9.56 11.71
C ALA A 173 -17.98 9.15 10.27
N ASP A 174 -16.75 8.69 10.01
CA ASP A 174 -16.29 8.23 8.70
C ASP A 174 -16.73 6.78 8.38
N GLU A 175 -17.29 6.06 9.38
CA GLU A 175 -17.76 4.66 9.25
C GLU A 175 -18.81 4.49 8.15
N LEU A 176 -19.66 5.50 7.92
CA LEU A 176 -20.75 5.43 6.95
C LEU A 176 -20.28 5.60 5.50
N GLY A 177 -19.17 6.32 5.27
CA GLY A 177 -18.64 6.61 3.94
C GLY A 177 -17.56 5.64 3.46
N LEU A 178 -16.76 5.09 4.38
CA LEU A 178 -15.54 4.33 4.06
C LEU A 178 -15.65 2.83 4.38
N SER A 179 -16.87 2.29 4.47
CA SER A 179 -17.09 0.86 4.69
C SER A 179 -16.96 0.07 3.39
N ILE A 180 -16.08 -0.93 3.37
CA ILE A 180 -15.89 -1.82 2.21
C ILE A 180 -17.12 -2.74 2.05
N LEU A 181 -17.83 -3.01 3.14
CA LEU A 181 -19.07 -3.77 3.11
C LEU A 181 -20.09 -3.02 2.26
N SER A 182 -20.60 -3.69 1.24
CA SER A 182 -21.64 -3.12 0.40
C SER A 182 -23.00 -3.38 1.04
N THR A 183 -23.75 -2.31 1.29
CA THR A 183 -25.12 -2.35 1.83
C THR A 183 -26.09 -3.10 0.92
N LYS A 184 -25.74 -3.31 -0.36
CA LYS A 184 -26.50 -4.15 -1.29
C LYS A 184 -26.43 -5.65 -0.93
N TYR A 185 -25.35 -6.10 -0.29
CA TYR A 185 -25.11 -7.52 0.03
C TYR A 185 -25.37 -7.86 1.50
N GLU A 186 -25.35 -6.88 2.41
CA GLU A 186 -25.88 -7.06 3.77
C GLU A 186 -27.34 -7.55 3.77
N LYS A 187 -28.10 -7.20 2.72
CA LYS A 187 -29.51 -7.58 2.57
C LYS A 187 -29.71 -9.03 2.10
N ASN A 188 -28.67 -9.73 1.67
CA ASN A 188 -28.78 -11.11 1.20
C ASN A 188 -27.75 -12.01 1.90
N PRO A 189 -28.11 -12.66 3.02
CA PRO A 189 -27.18 -13.45 3.84
C PRO A 189 -26.54 -14.64 3.10
N ASN A 190 -27.11 -15.06 1.97
CA ASN A 190 -26.52 -16.09 1.11
C ASN A 190 -25.36 -15.55 0.26
N LEU A 191 -25.36 -14.26 -0.08
CA LEU A 191 -24.30 -13.62 -0.86
C LEU A 191 -23.17 -13.10 0.02
N SER A 192 -23.43 -12.75 1.28
CA SER A 192 -22.37 -12.41 2.25
C SER A 192 -21.39 -13.57 2.48
N ALA A 193 -21.86 -14.82 2.37
CA ALA A 193 -21.02 -16.02 2.44
C ALA A 193 -20.13 -16.23 1.20
N LEU A 194 -20.42 -15.56 0.08
CA LEU A 194 -19.62 -15.63 -1.16
C LEU A 194 -18.52 -14.57 -1.21
N PHE A 195 -18.55 -13.58 -0.29
CA PHE A 195 -17.42 -12.67 -0.17
C PHE A 195 -16.22 -13.45 0.34
N PRO A 196 -15.04 -13.30 -0.31
CA PRO A 196 -13.83 -13.82 0.26
C PRO A 196 -13.62 -13.13 1.61
N ASN A 197 -13.91 -13.84 2.70
CA ASN A 197 -13.39 -13.46 4.00
C ASN A 197 -11.89 -13.41 3.85
N GLN A 198 -11.28 -12.24 4.06
CA GLN A 198 -9.86 -11.96 3.84
C GLN A 198 -8.95 -12.91 4.63
N SER A 199 -8.79 -14.11 4.13
CA SER A 199 -8.10 -15.21 4.77
C SER A 199 -7.56 -16.09 3.67
N TYR A 200 -6.37 -15.74 3.20
CA TYR A 200 -5.45 -16.81 2.81
C TYR A 200 -4.96 -17.42 4.12
N THR A 201 -5.71 -18.39 4.64
CA THR A 201 -5.13 -19.35 5.56
C THR A 201 -4.08 -20.14 4.77
N MET A 202 -2.80 -19.90 5.04
CA MET A 202 -1.87 -21.03 5.03
C MET A 202 -2.53 -22.09 5.93
N ARG A 203 -2.68 -23.32 5.45
CA ARG A 203 -3.33 -24.39 6.22
C ARG A 203 -2.89 -24.35 7.69
N GLY A 204 -3.80 -24.04 8.61
CA GLY A 204 -3.57 -24.15 10.06
C GLY A 204 -3.73 -22.88 10.90
N GLU A 205 -3.92 -21.69 10.32
CA GLU A 205 -4.10 -20.47 11.13
C GLU A 205 -5.57 -20.00 11.22
N SER A 206 -5.95 -19.54 12.41
CA SER A 206 -7.27 -19.01 12.74
C SER A 206 -7.64 -17.79 11.89
N GLN A 207 -8.94 -17.60 11.63
CA GLN A 207 -9.46 -16.39 10.99
C GLN A 207 -9.00 -15.14 11.76
N ARG A 208 -8.54 -14.11 11.04
CA ARG A 208 -8.22 -12.81 11.66
C ARG A 208 -9.49 -12.18 12.20
N ASN A 209 -9.55 -12.02 13.51
CA ASN A 209 -10.71 -11.44 14.21
C ASN A 209 -10.60 -9.92 14.35
N ASP A 210 -9.45 -9.33 14.03
CA ASP A 210 -9.10 -7.93 14.27
C ASP A 210 -9.08 -7.07 13.00
N VAL A 211 -9.83 -7.44 11.95
CA VAL A 211 -9.90 -6.66 10.70
C VAL A 211 -10.78 -5.43 10.86
N ARG A 212 -10.23 -4.25 10.55
CA ARG A 212 -10.96 -2.98 10.50
C ARG A 212 -11.94 -3.00 9.34
N GLN A 213 -13.21 -2.72 9.63
CA GLN A 213 -14.30 -2.77 8.63
C GLN A 213 -14.45 -1.48 7.81
N TYR A 214 -13.78 -0.41 8.21
CA TYR A 214 -13.88 0.92 7.63
C TYR A 214 -12.50 1.55 7.42
N GLY A 215 -12.41 2.53 6.50
CA GLY A 215 -11.16 3.25 6.23
C GLY A 215 -10.00 2.34 5.82
N PRO A 216 -10.17 1.45 4.81
CA PRO A 216 -9.03 0.73 4.24
C PRO A 216 -8.05 1.70 3.57
N MET A 217 -6.84 1.23 3.29
CA MET A 217 -5.97 1.98 2.37
C MET A 217 -6.43 1.73 0.93
N LEU A 218 -6.45 2.78 0.12
CA LEU A 218 -6.63 2.66 -1.33
C LEU A 218 -5.30 2.16 -1.93
N PHE A 219 -5.39 1.17 -2.81
CA PHE A 219 -4.23 0.57 -3.43
C PHE A 219 -4.39 0.52 -4.94
N ALA A 220 -3.38 0.98 -5.68
CA ALA A 220 -3.28 0.77 -7.11
C ALA A 220 -1.89 0.24 -7.46
N GLN A 221 -1.84 -0.79 -8.27
CA GLN A 221 -0.61 -1.40 -8.72
C GLN A 221 -0.51 -1.40 -10.23
N TYR A 222 0.51 -0.72 -10.74
CA TYR A 222 0.81 -0.59 -12.16
C TYR A 222 2.03 -1.44 -12.53
N GLN A 223 1.81 -2.34 -13.48
CA GLN A 223 2.82 -3.27 -13.97
C GLN A 223 2.66 -3.44 -15.49
N TYR A 224 3.79 -3.56 -16.20
CA TYR A 224 3.79 -3.85 -17.63
C TYR A 224 3.22 -5.26 -17.93
N ALA A 225 2.53 -5.38 -19.07
CA ALA A 225 2.01 -6.64 -19.63
C ALA A 225 0.96 -7.38 -18.78
N VAL A 226 0.24 -6.70 -17.88
CA VAL A 226 -0.96 -7.24 -17.23
C VAL A 226 -2.16 -7.10 -18.17
N THR A 227 -2.81 -8.21 -18.49
CA THR A 227 -3.95 -8.27 -19.43
C THR A 227 -5.28 -7.96 -18.76
N ARG A 228 -5.37 -8.11 -17.43
CA ARG A 228 -6.54 -7.71 -16.64
C ARG A 228 -6.35 -6.27 -16.17
N LYS A 229 -7.23 -5.39 -16.62
CA LYS A 229 -7.39 -4.03 -16.10
C LYS A 229 -8.72 -3.97 -15.39
N ASP A 230 -8.76 -3.24 -14.29
CA ASP A 230 -10.04 -2.89 -13.67
C ASP A 230 -10.78 -1.86 -14.52
N MET A 231 -12.08 -1.71 -14.27
CA MET A 231 -12.93 -0.71 -14.94
C MET A 231 -12.91 0.65 -14.21
N VAL A 232 -12.01 0.80 -13.24
CA VAL A 232 -11.87 1.99 -12.40
C VAL A 232 -11.37 3.15 -13.24
N GLU A 233 -12.05 4.30 -13.25
CA GLU A 233 -11.57 5.50 -13.96
C GLU A 233 -10.93 6.55 -13.03
N THR A 234 -11.35 6.56 -11.77
CA THR A 234 -10.91 7.55 -10.78
C THR A 234 -10.26 6.87 -9.57
N PHE A 235 -9.28 7.54 -8.98
CA PHE A 235 -8.64 7.08 -7.76
C PHE A 235 -9.49 7.53 -6.56
N SER A 236 -10.56 6.80 -6.27
CA SER A 236 -11.48 7.10 -5.18
C SER A 236 -12.01 5.82 -4.53
N PHE A 237 -12.53 5.97 -3.32
CA PHE A 237 -13.10 4.85 -2.58
C PHE A 237 -14.30 4.24 -3.30
N GLU A 238 -15.23 5.10 -3.72
CA GLU A 238 -16.48 4.73 -4.38
C GLU A 238 -16.20 4.00 -5.70
N GLU A 239 -15.31 4.55 -6.52
CA GLU A 239 -14.95 3.94 -7.79
C GLU A 239 -14.26 2.59 -7.59
N PHE A 240 -13.36 2.47 -6.61
CA PHE A 240 -12.71 1.19 -6.31
C PHE A 240 -13.75 0.18 -5.83
N LYS A 241 -14.71 0.59 -5.00
CA LYS A 241 -15.76 -0.28 -4.48
C LYS A 241 -16.68 -0.81 -5.58
N GLU A 242 -16.96 0.01 -6.60
CA GLU A 242 -17.90 -0.35 -7.67
C GLU A 242 -17.23 -1.02 -8.88
N CYS A 243 -16.02 -0.60 -9.24
CA CYS A 243 -15.39 -0.92 -10.53
C CYS A 243 -14.11 -1.77 -10.40
N SER A 244 -13.56 -1.97 -9.19
CA SER A 244 -12.38 -2.83 -9.03
C SER A 244 -12.73 -4.31 -9.08
N GLY A 245 -11.80 -5.12 -9.58
CA GLY A 245 -11.93 -6.56 -9.73
C GLY A 245 -11.95 -7.38 -8.43
N ASN A 246 -12.29 -6.75 -7.30
CA ASN A 246 -12.50 -7.32 -5.98
C ASN A 246 -11.20 -7.79 -5.28
N LEU A 247 -10.34 -6.84 -4.93
CA LEU A 247 -9.04 -7.09 -4.27
C LEU A 247 -8.91 -6.34 -2.95
N THR A 248 -9.76 -6.69 -1.98
CA THR A 248 -9.43 -6.37 -0.59
C THR A 248 -8.45 -7.44 -0.09
N ILE A 249 -7.16 -7.11 0.02
CA ILE A 249 -6.16 -8.00 0.63
C ILE A 249 -5.72 -7.44 2.00
N PRO A 250 -5.25 -8.28 2.93
CA PRO A 250 -4.58 -7.80 4.13
C PRO A 250 -3.34 -6.96 3.80
N ALA A 251 -3.16 -5.81 4.45
CA ALA A 251 -2.05 -4.90 4.18
C ALA A 251 -0.65 -5.53 4.37
N ASP A 252 -0.52 -6.48 5.30
CA ASP A 252 0.71 -7.25 5.52
C ASP A 252 1.06 -8.24 4.41
N ARG A 253 0.15 -8.50 3.46
CA ARG A 253 0.45 -9.28 2.27
C ARG A 253 1.11 -8.47 1.16
N LEU A 254 1.11 -7.14 1.26
CA LEU A 254 1.65 -6.26 0.20
C LEU A 254 3.08 -6.64 -0.19
N LEU A 255 3.98 -6.81 0.78
CA LEU A 255 5.36 -7.17 0.48
C LEU A 255 5.51 -8.58 -0.10
N HIS A 256 4.64 -9.52 0.27
CA HIS A 256 4.63 -10.87 -0.30
C HIS A 256 4.24 -10.83 -1.78
N GLU A 257 3.23 -10.03 -2.13
CA GLU A 257 2.83 -9.83 -3.53
C GLU A 257 3.93 -9.14 -4.34
N ILE A 258 4.59 -8.12 -3.77
CA ILE A 258 5.70 -7.43 -4.43
C ILE A 258 6.87 -8.38 -4.64
N ALA A 259 7.29 -9.11 -3.61
CA ALA A 259 8.39 -10.06 -3.70
C ALA A 259 8.09 -11.17 -4.71
N PHE A 260 6.84 -11.65 -4.76
CA PHE A 260 6.40 -12.62 -5.77
C PHE A 260 6.52 -12.05 -7.19
N LYS A 261 6.04 -10.82 -7.42
CA LYS A 261 6.13 -10.14 -8.72
C LYS A 261 7.56 -9.83 -9.14
N LEU A 262 8.45 -9.60 -8.18
CA LEU A 262 9.89 -9.42 -8.40
C LEU A 262 10.66 -10.74 -8.49
N TRP A 263 10.01 -11.89 -8.36
CA TRP A 263 10.65 -13.22 -8.35
C TRP A 263 11.69 -13.39 -7.23
N LYS A 264 11.49 -12.69 -6.12
CA LYS A 264 12.33 -12.72 -4.91
C LYS A 264 11.73 -13.60 -3.82
N ALA A 265 10.41 -13.80 -3.83
CA ALA A 265 9.76 -14.75 -2.92
C ALA A 265 10.39 -16.15 -3.08
N PRO A 266 10.63 -16.89 -1.99
CA PRO A 266 11.04 -18.28 -2.07
C PRO A 266 10.07 -19.01 -3.00
N LYS A 267 10.57 -19.73 -4.00
CA LYS A 267 9.73 -20.64 -4.77
C LYS A 267 9.06 -21.54 -3.75
N TYR A 268 7.73 -21.50 -3.65
CA TYR A 268 6.96 -22.44 -2.83
C TYR A 268 7.58 -23.83 -3.02
N GLY A 269 7.93 -24.47 -1.90
CA GLY A 269 8.72 -25.70 -1.87
C GLY A 269 8.25 -26.69 -2.95
N ALA A 270 9.20 -27.07 -3.81
CA ALA A 270 9.14 -28.33 -4.53
C ALA A 270 9.36 -29.48 -3.54
#